data_AF-A0A357BQH5-F1
#
_entry.id   AF-A0A357BQH5-F1
#
_cell.length_a   1.000
_cell.length_b   1.000
_cell.length_c   1.000
_cell.angle_alpha   90.00
_cell.angle_beta   90.00
_cell.angle_gamma   90.00
#
_symmetry.space_group_name_H-M   'P 1'
#
loop_
_entity.id
_entity.type
_entity.pdbx_description
1 polymer ?
#
loop_
_entity_poly.entity_id
_entity_poly.type
_entity_poly.pdbx_seq_one_letter_code
_entity_poly.pdbx_strand_id
1 'polypeptide(L)'
;MSKEKEMNNTEICEEAIEKDHSEEGCLPADDKFYTLTMAEILERQGLKKDAMKIYQVLLRKPGQNNLAIQHRIERLMEGNNGKTPSEDFNERKKHFINWIDKLQHKGN
;
A
#
# COMPACT_ATOMS: atom_id res chain seq x y z
N MET A 1 61.19 6.30 -14.21
CA MET A 1 60.64 5.32 -15.16
C MET A 1 59.56 4.55 -14.42
N SER A 2 58.30 5.02 -14.44
CA SER A 2 57.27 4.69 -15.45
C SER A 2 57.06 3.16 -15.49
N LYS A 3 55.88 2.61 -15.23
CA LYS A 3 54.57 3.00 -15.76
C LYS A 3 53.43 2.51 -14.85
N GLU A 4 52.37 3.31 -14.81
CA GLU A 4 51.01 2.94 -14.44
C GLU A 4 50.54 1.72 -15.27
N LYS A 5 49.68 0.88 -14.67
CA LYS A 5 48.73 0.04 -15.41
C LYS A 5 47.48 -0.19 -14.56
N GLU A 6 46.57 0.75 -14.74
CA GLU A 6 45.12 0.57 -14.69
C GLU A 6 44.72 -0.58 -15.64
N MET A 7 43.78 -1.44 -15.23
CA MET A 7 42.71 -1.96 -16.09
C MET A 7 41.76 -2.90 -15.34
N ASN A 8 40.48 -2.52 -15.44
CA ASN A 8 39.25 -3.24 -15.16
C ASN A 8 39.28 -4.73 -15.45
N ASN A 9 38.62 -5.53 -14.61
CA ASN A 9 37.94 -6.74 -15.05
C ASN A 9 36.61 -6.88 -14.31
N THR A 10 35.56 -6.45 -15.01
CA THR A 10 34.17 -6.74 -14.69
C THR A 10 33.93 -8.22 -15.02
N GLU A 11 33.93 -9.07 -14.00
CA GLU A 11 33.57 -10.47 -14.16
C GLU A 11 32.04 -10.59 -14.04
N ILE A 12 31.42 -10.69 -15.20
CA ILE A 12 30.00 -11.00 -15.40
C ILE A 12 29.88 -12.52 -15.21
N CYS A 13 29.24 -12.95 -14.12
CA CYS A 13 28.74 -14.32 -14.02
C CYS A 13 27.23 -14.30 -14.28
N GLU A 14 26.88 -14.58 -15.54
CA GLU A 14 25.54 -14.97 -15.96
C GLU A 14 25.24 -16.36 -15.38
N GLU A 15 24.42 -16.42 -14.34
CA GLU A 15 23.69 -17.65 -14.00
C GLU A 15 22.19 -17.40 -14.13
N ALA A 16 21.59 -18.28 -14.92
CA ALA A 16 20.22 -18.33 -15.35
C ALA A 16 19.21 -18.14 -14.20
N ILE A 17 18.32 -17.17 -14.37
CA ILE A 17 17.07 -17.12 -13.60
C ILE A 17 15.96 -17.57 -14.55
N GLU A 18 15.55 -18.82 -14.37
CA GLU A 18 14.33 -19.37 -14.95
C GLU A 18 13.11 -18.56 -14.49
N LYS A 19 12.17 -18.40 -15.44
CA LYS A 19 10.84 -17.79 -15.30
C LYS A 19 10.14 -18.19 -14.00
N ASP A 20 9.54 -17.24 -13.28
CA ASP A 20 8.08 -17.03 -13.30
C ASP A 20 7.65 -15.86 -12.38
N HIS A 21 6.68 -15.08 -12.85
CA HIS A 21 5.92 -14.04 -12.13
C HIS A 21 6.67 -12.91 -11.38
N SER A 22 6.68 -11.72 -11.99
CA SER A 22 5.92 -10.57 -11.47
C SER A 22 6.19 -9.37 -12.36
N GLU A 23 5.14 -8.68 -12.81
CA GLU A 23 5.22 -7.39 -13.50
C GLU A 23 5.91 -6.38 -12.58
N GLU A 24 7.23 -6.28 -12.66
CA GLU A 24 8.00 -5.27 -11.97
C GLU A 24 7.91 -3.98 -12.80
N GLY A 25 6.77 -3.31 -12.65
CA GLY A 25 6.58 -1.94 -13.11
C GLY A 25 7.59 -1.05 -12.42
N CYS A 26 8.72 -0.81 -13.09
CA CYS A 26 9.75 0.13 -12.66
C CYS A 26 9.15 1.55 -12.68
N LEU A 27 8.72 2.03 -11.51
CA LEU A 27 8.26 3.41 -11.37
C LEU A 27 9.47 4.37 -11.43
N PRO A 28 9.40 5.47 -12.22
CA PRO A 28 10.46 6.46 -12.32
C PRO A 28 10.90 6.99 -10.95
N ALA A 29 12.19 7.30 -10.80
CA ALA A 29 12.78 7.68 -9.52
C ALA A 29 12.15 8.93 -8.86
N ASP A 30 11.52 9.81 -9.64
CA ASP A 30 10.82 11.02 -9.17
C ASP A 30 9.39 10.77 -8.67
N ASP A 31 8.89 9.54 -8.75
CA ASP A 31 7.48 9.23 -8.54
C ASP A 31 7.11 8.93 -7.07
N LYS A 32 8.05 9.12 -6.13
CA LYS A 32 7.83 8.79 -4.71
C LYS A 32 6.69 9.59 -4.09
N PHE A 33 6.62 10.89 -4.38
CA PHE A 33 5.56 11.76 -3.85
C PHE A 33 4.19 11.30 -4.36
N TYR A 34 4.06 11.13 -5.68
CA TYR A 34 2.83 10.67 -6.31
C TYR A 34 2.43 9.27 -5.83
N THR A 35 3.39 8.33 -5.78
CA THR A 35 3.16 6.96 -5.28
C THR A 35 2.66 6.98 -3.83
N LEU A 36 3.23 7.83 -2.97
CA LEU A 36 2.78 8.02 -1.59
C LEU A 36 1.37 8.62 -1.54
N THR A 37 1.09 9.64 -2.35
CA THR A 37 -0.24 10.26 -2.46
C THR A 37 -1.29 9.23 -2.91
N MET A 38 -0.96 8.39 -3.88
CA MET A 38 -1.87 7.32 -4.34
C MET A 38 -2.14 6.29 -3.23
N ALA A 39 -1.13 5.91 -2.44
CA ALA A 39 -1.33 5.03 -1.29
C ALA A 39 -2.28 5.66 -0.24
N GLU A 40 -2.16 6.97 0.00
CA GLU A 40 -3.05 7.70 0.91
C GLU A 40 -4.50 7.76 0.45
N ILE A 41 -4.71 7.99 -0.85
CA ILE A 41 -6.05 8.03 -1.44
C ILE A 41 -6.72 6.66 -1.29
N LEU A 42 -6.01 5.59 -1.63
CA LEU A 42 -6.51 4.22 -1.50
C LEU A 42 -6.82 3.86 -0.04
N GLU A 43 -5.98 4.28 0.91
CA GLU A 43 -6.23 4.11 2.34
C GLU A 43 -7.54 4.79 2.77
N ARG A 44 -7.75 6.05 2.36
CA ARG A 44 -8.97 6.82 2.68
C ARG A 44 -10.23 6.26 2.02
N GLN A 45 -10.10 5.66 0.83
CA GLN A 45 -11.20 4.97 0.14
C GLN A 45 -11.55 3.60 0.75
N GLY A 46 -10.77 3.13 1.73
CA GLY A 46 -10.97 1.82 2.34
C GLY A 46 -10.34 0.66 1.57
N LEU A 47 -9.60 0.94 0.48
CA LEU A 47 -8.83 -0.02 -0.30
C LEU A 47 -7.49 -0.33 0.39
N LYS A 48 -7.58 -0.79 1.64
CA LYS A 48 -6.44 -0.98 2.55
C LYS A 48 -5.39 -1.96 2.00
N LYS A 49 -5.82 -3.02 1.30
CA LYS A 49 -4.93 -4.04 0.74
C LYS A 49 -4.02 -3.45 -0.34
N ASP A 50 -4.58 -2.62 -1.21
CA ASP A 50 -3.83 -2.01 -2.31
C ASP A 50 -2.94 -0.88 -1.82
N ALA A 51 -3.42 -0.06 -0.87
CA ALA A 51 -2.58 0.91 -0.16
C ALA A 51 -1.37 0.23 0.52
N MET A 52 -1.58 -0.92 1.17
CA MET A 52 -0.51 -1.66 1.86
C MET A 52 0.57 -2.15 0.89
N LYS A 53 0.20 -2.67 -0.29
CA LYS A 53 1.17 -3.09 -1.32
C LYS A 53 2.06 -1.92 -1.74
N ILE A 54 1.48 -0.75 -1.97
CA ILE A 54 2.24 0.44 -2.38
C ILE A 54 3.21 0.88 -1.26
N TYR A 55 2.74 0.93 0.00
CA TYR A 55 3.61 1.24 1.12
C TYR A 55 4.78 0.25 1.28
N GLN A 56 4.56 -1.04 1.02
CA GLN A 56 5.63 -2.06 1.03
C GLN A 56 6.65 -1.83 -0.11
N VAL A 57 6.19 -1.50 -1.31
CA VAL A 57 7.07 -1.16 -2.44
C VAL A 57 7.94 0.06 -2.12
N LEU A 58 7.37 1.07 -1.46
CA LEU A 58 8.10 2.27 -1.04
C LEU A 58 9.21 1.97 -0.02
N LEU A 59 9.05 0.93 0.81
CA LEU A 59 10.07 0.50 1.79
C LEU A 59 11.13 -0.45 1.21
N ARG A 60 10.84 -1.15 0.11
CA ARG A 60 11.81 -2.05 -0.55
C ARG A 60 12.96 -1.30 -1.24
N LYS A 61 12.81 0.00 -1.51
CA LYS A 61 13.87 0.79 -2.14
C LYS A 61 15.08 0.92 -1.18
N PRO A 62 16.29 0.48 -1.58
CA PRO A 62 17.46 0.47 -0.70
C PRO A 62 17.76 1.88 -0.16
N GLY A 63 18.08 1.98 1.13
CA GLY A 63 18.36 3.24 1.83
C GLY A 63 17.13 3.98 2.37
N GLN A 64 15.92 3.42 2.26
CA GLN A 64 14.71 4.07 2.78
C GLN A 64 14.20 3.45 4.08
N ASN A 65 14.67 3.97 5.22
CA ASN A 65 14.02 3.78 6.51
C ASN A 65 12.98 4.90 6.73
N ASN A 66 11.75 4.67 6.30
CA ASN A 66 10.66 5.62 6.51
C ASN A 66 9.72 5.11 7.62
N LEU A 67 10.02 5.52 8.86
CA LEU A 67 9.24 5.18 10.07
C LEU A 67 7.75 5.54 9.91
N ALA A 68 7.43 6.63 9.20
CA ALA A 68 6.03 7.03 8.99
C ALA A 68 5.27 6.02 8.10
N ILE A 69 5.93 5.48 7.08
CA ILE A 69 5.34 4.44 6.22
C ILE A 69 5.19 3.12 6.99
N GLN A 70 6.18 2.75 7.81
CA GLN A 70 6.11 1.55 8.66
C GLN A 70 4.93 1.63 9.64
N HIS A 71 4.80 2.74 10.38
CA HIS A 71 3.69 2.96 11.31
C HIS A 71 2.33 2.94 10.58
N ARG A 72 2.26 3.41 9.33
CA ARG A 72 1.03 3.29 8.53
C ARG A 72 0.70 1.84 8.17
N ILE A 73 1.69 1.04 7.78
CA ILE A 73 1.50 -0.38 7.51
C ILE A 73 1.02 -1.12 8.77
N GLU A 74 1.62 -0.85 9.93
CA GLU A 74 1.19 -1.40 11.23
C GLU A 74 -0.29 -1.09 11.51
N ARG A 75 -0.70 0.18 11.40
CA ARG A 75 -2.12 0.57 11.57
C ARG A 75 -3.06 -0.11 10.58
N LEU A 76 -2.61 -0.34 9.34
CA LEU A 76 -3.40 -1.05 8.34
C LEU A 76 -3.57 -2.54 8.66
N MET A 77 -2.53 -3.17 9.22
CA MET A 77 -2.57 -4.56 9.68
C MET A 77 -3.46 -4.71 10.93
N GLU A 78 -3.31 -3.81 11.92
CA GLU A 78 -4.15 -3.78 13.12
C GLU A 78 -5.61 -3.49 12.78
N GLY A 79 -5.86 -2.57 11.84
CA GLY A 79 -7.19 -2.20 11.38
C GLY A 79 -7.89 -3.26 10.52
N ASN A 80 -7.23 -4.37 10.16
CA ASN A 80 -7.85 -5.57 9.58
C ASN A 80 -8.31 -6.56 10.66
N ASN A 81 -7.74 -6.48 11.87
CA ASN A 81 -8.17 -7.27 13.01
C ASN A 81 -9.32 -6.55 13.73
N GLY A 82 -10.50 -6.59 13.12
CA GLY A 82 -11.75 -6.32 13.83
C GLY A 82 -11.94 -4.89 14.33
N LYS A 83 -12.22 -3.95 13.40
CA LYS A 83 -13.23 -2.95 13.75
C LYS A 83 -14.58 -3.63 13.65
N THR A 84 -15.01 -4.25 14.74
CA THR A 84 -16.44 -4.40 14.99
C THR A 84 -17.06 -3.02 14.77
N PRO A 85 -18.21 -2.93 14.06
CA PRO A 85 -18.87 -1.65 13.93
C PRO A 85 -19.06 -1.09 15.34
N SER A 86 -18.61 0.15 15.56
CA SER A 86 -18.87 0.88 16.80
C SER A 86 -20.33 0.67 17.20
N GLU A 87 -20.63 0.54 18.50
CA GLU A 87 -22.02 0.43 18.97
C GLU A 87 -22.91 1.52 18.34
N ASP A 88 -22.35 2.72 18.17
CA ASP A 88 -22.96 3.87 17.49
C ASP A 88 -23.28 3.61 16.00
N PHE A 89 -22.44 2.85 15.28
CA PHE A 89 -22.75 2.45 13.90
C PHE A 89 -23.94 1.48 13.83
N ASN A 90 -24.02 0.53 14.76
CA ASN A 90 -25.12 -0.42 14.80
C ASN A 90 -26.44 0.25 15.21
N GLU A 91 -26.40 1.19 16.16
CA GLU A 91 -27.55 2.02 16.51
C GLU A 91 -28.01 2.90 15.35
N ARG A 92 -27.09 3.61 14.68
CA ARG A 92 -27.43 4.41 13.48
C ARG A 92 -28.02 3.56 12.37
N LYS A 93 -27.50 2.35 12.15
CA LYS A 93 -28.04 1.40 11.17
C LYS A 93 -29.47 0.97 11.54
N LYS A 94 -29.74 0.71 12.82
CA LYS A 94 -31.08 0.39 13.32
C LYS A 94 -32.06 1.55 13.10
N HIS A 95 -31.65 2.78 13.42
CA HIS A 95 -32.46 3.98 13.17
C HIS A 95 -32.73 4.19 11.68
N PHE A 96 -31.73 3.97 10.83
CA PHE A 96 -31.87 4.09 9.38
C PHE A 96 -32.86 3.07 8.82
N ILE A 97 -32.75 1.80 9.20
CA ILE A 97 -33.69 0.75 8.76
C ILE A 97 -35.12 1.08 9.20
N ASN A 98 -35.31 1.49 10.46
CA ASN A 98 -36.61 1.89 10.99
C ASN A 98 -37.19 3.13 10.28
N TRP A 99 -36.33 4.05 9.83
CA TRP A 99 -36.76 5.21 9.05
C TRP A 99 -37.21 4.83 7.64
N ILE A 100 -36.47 3.96 6.95
CA ILE A 100 -36.86 3.45 5.62
C ILE A 100 -38.18 2.69 5.68
N ASP A 101 -38.36 1.83 6.70
CA ASP A 101 -39.59 1.07 6.89
C ASP A 101 -40.82 1.99 7.06
N LYS A 102 -40.67 3.04 7.87
CA LYS A 102 -41.69 4.10 8.05
C LYS A 102 -42.00 4.88 6.78
N LEU A 103 -41.03 5.06 5.89
CA LEU A 103 -41.25 5.72 4.60
C LEU A 103 -42.03 4.81 3.64
N GLN A 104 -41.75 3.51 3.64
CA GLN A 104 -42.42 2.54 2.78
C GLN A 104 -43.87 2.28 3.21
N HIS A 105 -44.18 2.39 4.50
CA HIS A 105 -45.52 2.14 5.06
C HIS A 105 -46.39 3.41 5.19
N LYS A 106 -45.86 4.59 4.85
CA LYS A 106 -46.62 5.87 4.86
C LYS A 106 -47.40 6.15 3.57
N GLY A 107 -47.35 5.24 2.61
CA GLY A 107 -47.98 5.39 1.29
C GLY A 107 -49.30 4.64 1.08
N ASN A 108 -50.02 4.26 2.14
CA ASN A 108 -51.32 3.58 2.04
C ASN A 108 -52.37 4.25 2.92
#